data_AF-A0A920HXT4-F1
#
_entry.id   AF-A0A920HXT4-F1
#
_cell.length_a   1.000
_cell.length_b   1.000
_cell.length_c   1.000
_cell.angle_alpha   90.00
_cell.angle_beta   90.00
_cell.angle_gamma   90.00
#
_symmetry.space_group_name_H-M   'P 1'
#
loop_
_entity.id
_entity.type
_entity.pdbx_description
1 polymer ?
#
loop_
_entity_poly.entity_id
_entity_poly.type
_entity_poly.pdbx_seq_one_letter_code
_entity_poly.pdbx_strand_id
1 'polypeptide(L)'
;MNSIKISRISWIETLVLKNSAKEHFSQLTNFVTIVICSFLLILSAKIKVDLYPVPMTLQPLAVLMIAMLCGRNISVAAVSLYLFQGMVGIPVFAYGGGLPYLLGPTGGFLFGFLFASIIIGELADRGWGKTAF
;
A
#
# COMPACT_ATOMS: atom_id res chain seq x y z
N MET A 1 25.09 -22.63 43.59
CA MET A 1 25.04 -22.91 42.13
C MET A 1 23.67 -22.57 41.51
N ASN A 2 23.05 -21.42 41.86
CA ASN A 2 21.69 -21.08 41.38
C ASN A 2 21.44 -19.59 41.02
N SER A 3 22.44 -18.70 41.18
CA SER A 3 22.27 -17.25 40.92
C SER A 3 22.53 -16.85 39.46
N ILE A 4 23.35 -17.63 38.73
CA ILE A 4 23.74 -17.33 37.34
C ILE A 4 22.60 -17.59 36.33
N LYS A 5 21.63 -18.45 36.68
CA LYS A 5 20.50 -18.81 35.79
C LYS A 5 19.41 -17.73 35.75
N ILE A 6 19.18 -17.04 36.89
CA ILE A 6 18.04 -16.14 37.09
C ILE A 6 18.23 -14.80 36.35
N SER A 7 19.46 -14.26 36.28
CA SER A 7 19.68 -13.01 35.53
C SER A 7 19.55 -13.21 34.02
N ARG A 8 20.08 -14.31 33.48
CA ARG A 8 20.12 -14.55 32.03
C ARG A 8 18.73 -14.71 31.41
N ILE A 9 17.77 -15.24 32.16
CA ILE A 9 16.38 -15.48 31.70
C ILE A 9 15.58 -14.17 31.63
N SER A 10 15.76 -13.26 32.60
CA SER A 10 15.07 -11.95 32.61
C SER A 10 15.42 -11.05 31.42
N TRP A 11 16.70 -11.04 31.00
CA TRP A 11 17.14 -10.28 29.83
C TRP A 11 16.63 -10.85 28.50
N ILE A 12 16.44 -12.17 28.42
CA ILE A 12 15.89 -12.81 27.22
C ILE A 12 14.39 -12.52 27.10
N GLU A 13 13.62 -12.63 28.19
CA GLU A 13 12.21 -12.28 28.18
C GLU A 13 11.98 -10.80 27.88
N THR A 14 12.79 -9.89 28.43
CA THR A 14 12.69 -8.46 28.09
C THR A 14 13.05 -8.18 26.63
N LEU A 15 14.03 -8.88 26.04
CA LEU A 15 14.32 -8.77 24.61
C LEU A 15 13.20 -9.35 23.73
N VAL A 16 12.64 -10.51 24.11
CA VAL A 16 11.53 -11.14 23.39
C VAL A 16 10.27 -10.30 23.48
N LEU A 17 9.91 -9.80 24.67
CA LEU A 17 8.76 -8.92 24.87
C LEU A 17 8.94 -7.57 24.19
N LYS A 18 10.15 -6.98 24.23
CA LYS A 18 10.45 -5.73 23.51
C LYS A 18 10.41 -5.92 22.01
N ASN A 19 10.89 -7.06 21.49
CA ASN A 19 10.83 -7.37 20.06
C ASN A 19 9.39 -7.63 19.61
N SER A 20 8.62 -8.42 20.38
CA SER A 20 7.20 -8.68 20.13
C SER A 20 6.37 -7.40 20.16
N ALA A 21 6.52 -6.55 21.19
CA ALA A 21 5.80 -5.27 21.26
C ALA A 21 6.17 -4.32 20.10
N LYS A 22 7.45 -4.30 19.70
CA LYS A 22 7.91 -3.50 18.56
C LYS A 22 7.36 -4.02 17.22
N GLU A 23 7.26 -5.34 17.06
CA GLU A 23 6.63 -5.96 15.89
C GLU A 23 5.14 -5.66 15.83
N HIS A 24 4.39 -5.82 16.92
CA HIS A 24 2.96 -5.52 16.95
C HIS A 24 2.68 -4.03 16.64
N PHE A 25 3.50 -3.12 17.17
CA PHE A 25 3.35 -1.69 16.90
C PHE A 25 3.69 -1.33 15.44
N SER A 26 4.73 -1.95 14.88
CA SER A 26 5.10 -1.79 13.47
C SER A 26 4.02 -2.36 12.54
N GLN A 27 3.44 -3.51 12.87
CA GLN A 27 2.36 -4.12 12.09
C GLN A 27 1.12 -3.23 12.08
N LEU A 28 0.72 -2.69 13.25
CA LEU A 28 -0.42 -1.80 13.34
C LEU A 28 -0.22 -0.52 12.52
N THR A 29 0.97 0.08 12.59
CA THR A 29 1.31 1.28 11.82
C THR A 29 1.22 1.00 10.32
N ASN A 30 1.78 -0.12 9.85
CA ASN A 30 1.73 -0.52 8.45
C ASN A 30 0.28 -0.73 7.97
N PHE A 31 -0.55 -1.41 8.76
CA PHE A 31 -1.97 -1.62 8.43
C PHE A 31 -2.71 -0.29 8.30
N VAL A 32 -2.51 0.62 9.24
CA VAL A 32 -3.11 1.95 9.21
C VAL A 32 -2.65 2.72 7.98
N THR A 33 -1.35 2.68 7.65
CA THR A 33 -0.81 3.30 6.43
C THR A 33 -1.43 2.73 5.16
N ILE A 34 -1.59 1.40 5.05
CA ILE A 34 -2.24 0.74 3.90
C ILE A 34 -3.67 1.26 3.71
N VAL A 35 -4.45 1.34 4.80
CA VAL A 35 -5.84 1.80 4.76
C VAL A 35 -5.92 3.27 4.35
N ILE A 36 -5.05 4.13 4.90
CA ILE A 36 -4.98 5.55 4.54
C ILE A 36 -4.60 5.72 3.07
N CYS A 37 -3.60 4.99 2.58
CA CYS A 37 -3.21 5.01 1.18
C CYS A 37 -4.35 4.56 0.26
N SER A 38 -5.06 3.48 0.61
CA SER A 38 -6.22 3.01 -0.15
C SER A 38 -7.34 4.06 -0.17
N PHE A 39 -7.59 4.73 0.94
CA PHE A 39 -8.58 5.81 1.00
C PHE A 39 -8.18 7.01 0.14
N LEU A 40 -6.89 7.37 0.14
CA LEU A 40 -6.35 8.43 -0.69
C LEU A 40 -6.52 8.10 -2.19
N LEU A 41 -6.28 6.85 -2.60
CA LEU A 41 -6.52 6.39 -3.97
C LEU A 41 -7.98 6.54 -4.40
N ILE A 42 -8.92 6.20 -3.52
CA ILE A 42 -10.36 6.37 -3.78
C ILE A 42 -10.69 7.85 -3.97
N LEU A 43 -10.18 8.73 -3.10
CA LEU A 43 -10.40 10.17 -3.20
C LEU A 43 -9.83 10.75 -4.50
N SER A 44 -8.61 10.36 -4.86
CA SER A 44 -7.96 10.76 -6.12
C SER A 44 -8.68 10.22 -7.36
N ALA A 45 -9.34 9.06 -7.26
CA ALA A 45 -10.15 8.50 -8.36
C ALA A 45 -11.45 9.30 -8.60
N LYS A 46 -11.97 10.00 -7.58
CA LYS A 46 -13.17 10.85 -7.75
C LYS A 46 -12.86 12.20 -8.40
N ILE A 47 -11.62 12.67 -8.31
CA ILE A 47 -11.15 13.87 -9.02
C ILE A 47 -10.81 13.44 -10.44
N LYS A 48 -11.84 13.44 -11.30
CA LYS A 48 -11.75 13.02 -12.69
C LYS A 48 -12.21 14.12 -13.64
N VAL A 49 -11.56 14.19 -14.78
CA VAL A 49 -12.03 14.93 -15.95
C VAL A 49 -12.62 13.90 -16.91
N ASP A 50 -13.90 14.05 -17.23
CA ASP A 50 -14.62 13.13 -18.11
C ASP A 50 -14.11 13.27 -19.55
N LEU A 51 -13.17 12.40 -19.90
CA LEU A 51 -12.67 12.20 -21.26
C LEU A 51 -13.19 10.86 -21.77
N TYR A 52 -13.72 10.84 -22.99
CA TYR A 52 -14.13 9.61 -23.66
C TYR A 52 -12.94 9.07 -24.45
N PRO A 53 -12.57 7.77 -24.38
CA PRO A 53 -13.26 6.64 -23.72
C PRO A 53 -12.77 6.29 -22.30
N VAL A 54 -11.74 6.95 -21.77
CA VAL A 54 -11.18 6.68 -20.43
C VAL A 54 -11.01 8.00 -19.67
N PRO A 55 -11.56 8.12 -18.44
CA PRO A 55 -11.40 9.34 -17.66
C PRO A 55 -9.94 9.58 -17.29
N MET A 56 -9.45 10.80 -17.47
CA MET A 56 -8.20 11.23 -16.84
C MET A 56 -8.50 11.54 -15.37
N THR A 57 -7.79 10.88 -14.46
CA THR A 57 -7.90 11.11 -13.03
C THR A 57 -6.55 11.43 -12.42
N LEU A 58 -6.54 11.96 -11.21
CA LEU A 58 -5.30 12.13 -10.42
C LEU A 58 -4.83 10.81 -9.79
N GLN A 59 -5.53 9.71 -10.06
CA GLN A 59 -5.24 8.40 -9.48
C GLN A 59 -3.86 7.84 -9.87
N PRO A 60 -3.39 7.91 -11.13
CA PRO A 60 -2.05 7.44 -11.47
C PRO A 60 -0.99 8.19 -10.66
N LEU A 61 -1.09 9.51 -10.54
CA LEU A 61 -0.16 10.32 -9.75
C LEU A 61 -0.14 9.87 -8.28
N ALA A 62 -1.32 9.65 -7.68
CA ALA A 62 -1.42 9.16 -6.31
C ALA A 62 -0.77 7.77 -6.14
N VAL A 63 -0.94 6.85 -7.10
CA VAL A 63 -0.29 5.53 -7.08
C VAL A 63 1.23 5.66 -7.08
N LEU A 64 1.79 6.51 -7.96
CA LEU A 64 3.25 6.71 -8.06
C LEU A 64 3.80 7.32 -6.76
N MET A 65 3.12 8.32 -6.20
CA MET A 65 3.51 8.93 -4.93
C MET A 65 3.48 7.94 -3.78
N ILE A 66 2.39 7.17 -3.64
CA ILE A 66 2.28 6.14 -2.60
C ILE A 66 3.37 5.08 -2.76
N ALA A 67 3.66 4.66 -3.99
CA ALA A 67 4.72 3.71 -4.28
C ALA A 67 6.10 4.24 -3.87
N MET A 68 6.39 5.52 -4.14
CA MET A 68 7.66 6.12 -3.73
C MET A 68 7.76 6.38 -2.23
N LEU A 69 6.68 6.81 -1.57
CA LEU A 69 6.70 7.18 -0.15
C LEU A 69 6.64 5.96 0.78
N CYS A 70 5.82 4.96 0.45
CA CYS A 70 5.53 3.84 1.32
C CYS A 70 6.34 2.57 0.99
N GLY A 71 7.10 2.57 -0.11
CA GLY A 71 7.89 1.41 -0.55
C GLY A 71 7.04 0.32 -1.19
N ARG A 72 7.67 -0.80 -1.58
CA ARG A 72 7.01 -1.86 -2.37
C ARG A 72 5.89 -2.57 -1.60
N ASN A 73 6.17 -3.04 -0.40
CA ASN A 73 5.25 -3.93 0.30
C ASN A 73 3.94 -3.23 0.69
N ILE A 74 4.01 -1.98 1.15
CA ILE A 74 2.84 -1.21 1.58
C ILE A 74 2.03 -0.73 0.36
N SER A 75 2.69 -0.24 -0.69
CA SER A 75 2.01 0.27 -1.88
C SER A 75 1.32 -0.85 -2.68
N VAL A 76 1.97 -2.00 -2.85
CA VAL A 76 1.37 -3.16 -3.52
C VAL A 76 0.18 -3.68 -2.73
N ALA A 77 0.28 -3.75 -1.39
CA ALA A 77 -0.84 -4.13 -0.54
C ALA A 77 -2.01 -3.14 -0.66
N ALA A 78 -1.75 -1.83 -0.65
CA ALA A 78 -2.78 -0.80 -0.78
C ALA A 78 -3.48 -0.84 -2.15
N VAL A 79 -2.72 -0.97 -3.24
CA VAL A 79 -3.28 -1.07 -4.60
C VAL A 79 -4.06 -2.38 -4.77
N SER A 80 -3.57 -3.48 -4.23
CA SER A 80 -4.29 -4.76 -4.26
C SER A 80 -5.59 -4.70 -3.47
N LEU A 81 -5.60 -4.06 -2.30
CA LEU A 81 -6.80 -3.84 -1.50
C LEU A 81 -7.82 -2.98 -2.26
N TYR A 82 -7.36 -1.92 -2.91
CA TYR A 82 -8.17 -1.06 -3.76
C TYR A 82 -8.80 -1.83 -4.94
N LEU A 83 -8.01 -2.66 -5.64
CA LEU A 83 -8.52 -3.52 -6.71
C LEU A 83 -9.55 -4.53 -6.16
N PHE A 84 -9.28 -5.15 -5.01
CA PHE A 84 -10.20 -6.09 -4.39
C PHE A 84 -11.53 -5.44 -3.99
N GLN A 85 -11.49 -4.24 -3.40
CA GLN A 85 -12.69 -3.44 -3.10
C GLN A 85 -13.50 -3.14 -4.36
N GLY A 86 -12.82 -2.82 -5.47
CA GLY A 86 -13.47 -2.61 -6.76
C GLY A 86 -14.03 -3.87 -7.39
N MET A 87 -13.39 -5.03 -7.20
CA MET A 87 -13.88 -6.33 -7.66
C MET A 87 -15.13 -6.77 -6.90
N VAL A 88 -15.18 -6.53 -5.59
CA VAL A 88 -16.35 -6.85 -4.73
C VAL A 88 -17.59 -6.03 -5.11
N GLY A 89 -17.44 -5.00 -5.95
CA GLY A 89 -18.56 -4.22 -6.49
C GLY A 89 -18.84 -2.92 -5.74
N ILE A 90 -17.96 -2.55 -4.79
CA ILE A 90 -18.00 -1.22 -4.20
C ILE A 90 -17.62 -0.22 -5.30
N PRO A 91 -18.38 0.88 -5.50
CA PRO A 91 -18.09 1.87 -6.53
C PRO A 91 -16.87 2.75 -6.15
N VAL A 92 -15.69 2.14 -6.13
CA VAL A 92 -14.40 2.77 -5.86
C VAL A 92 -13.71 3.28 -7.14
N PHE A 93 -14.22 2.94 -8.33
CA PHE A 93 -13.70 3.43 -9.61
C PHE A 93 -14.45 4.67 -10.12
N ALA A 94 -13.81 5.40 -11.04
CA ALA A 94 -14.24 6.69 -11.58
C ALA A 94 -15.66 6.69 -12.19
N TYR A 95 -16.14 5.59 -12.77
CA TYR A 95 -17.50 5.48 -13.33
C TYR A 95 -18.37 4.41 -12.65
N GLY A 96 -17.89 3.76 -11.58
CA GLY A 96 -18.63 2.69 -10.91
C GLY A 96 -17.76 1.69 -10.16
N GLY A 97 -18.20 0.44 -10.11
CA GLY A 97 -17.51 -0.68 -9.47
C GLY A 97 -17.88 -2.00 -10.16
N GLY A 98 -17.16 -3.07 -9.84
CA GLY A 98 -17.49 -4.43 -10.27
C GLY A 98 -16.61 -5.00 -11.39
N LEU A 99 -16.68 -6.33 -11.54
CA LEU A 99 -16.02 -7.11 -12.58
C LEU A 99 -16.12 -6.56 -14.02
N PRO A 100 -17.28 -6.04 -14.51
CA PRO A 100 -17.34 -5.48 -15.86
C PRO A 100 -16.43 -4.26 -16.06
N TYR A 101 -16.07 -3.55 -14.98
CA TYR A 101 -15.13 -2.42 -15.05
C TYR A 101 -13.66 -2.88 -15.18
N LEU A 102 -13.33 -4.05 -14.62
CA LEU A 102 -12.02 -4.68 -14.79
C LEU A 102 -11.87 -5.40 -16.14
N LEU A 103 -12.96 -5.85 -16.75
CA LEU A 103 -12.96 -6.51 -18.06
C LEU A 103 -13.15 -5.51 -19.23
N GLY A 104 -13.46 -4.25 -18.92
CA GLY A 104 -13.54 -3.16 -19.89
C GLY A 104 -12.18 -2.53 -20.24
N PRO A 105 -12.16 -1.52 -21.12
CA PRO A 105 -10.93 -0.84 -21.56
C PRO A 105 -10.14 -0.18 -20.42
N THR A 106 -10.80 0.14 -19.30
CA THR A 106 -10.19 0.69 -18.08
C THR A 106 -9.48 -0.35 -17.22
N GLY A 107 -9.77 -1.64 -17.41
CA GLY A 107 -9.16 -2.73 -16.65
C GLY A 107 -7.64 -2.79 -16.80
N GLY A 108 -7.16 -2.62 -18.03
CA GLY A 108 -5.72 -2.62 -18.32
C GLY A 108 -4.96 -1.53 -17.57
N PHE A 109 -5.57 -0.36 -17.36
CA PHE A 109 -4.98 0.72 -16.55
C PHE A 109 -4.84 0.33 -15.07
N LEU A 110 -5.86 -0.34 -14.51
CA LEU A 110 -5.85 -0.79 -13.12
C LEU A 110 -4.77 -1.85 -12.87
N PHE A 111 -4.63 -2.81 -13.77
CA PHE A 111 -3.51 -3.77 -13.72
C PHE A 111 -2.17 -3.06 -13.91
N GLY A 112 -2.10 -2.07 -14.81
CA GLY A 112 -0.92 -1.22 -14.99
C GLY A 112 -0.50 -0.49 -13.71
N PHE A 113 -1.45 -0.02 -12.89
CA PHE A 113 -1.14 0.60 -11.59
C PHE A 113 -0.54 -0.39 -10.58
N LEU A 114 -0.98 -1.65 -10.60
CA LEU A 114 -0.37 -2.69 -9.78
C LEU A 114 1.08 -2.97 -10.21
N PHE A 115 1.33 -3.07 -11.52
CA PHE A 115 2.70 -3.22 -12.02
C PHE A 115 3.56 -2.00 -11.71
N ALA A 116 3.02 -0.79 -11.87
CA ALA A 116 3.72 0.45 -11.56
C ALA A 116 4.09 0.54 -10.07
N SER A 117 3.19 0.15 -9.15
CA SER A 117 3.49 0.18 -7.72
C SER A 117 4.59 -0.81 -7.32
N ILE A 118 4.63 -1.99 -7.96
CA ILE A 118 5.71 -2.97 -7.76
C ILE A 118 7.06 -2.37 -8.19
N ILE A 119 7.14 -1.84 -9.42
CA ILE A 119 8.39 -1.34 -10.00
C ILE A 119 8.90 -0.13 -9.22
N ILE A 120 8.02 0.83 -8.95
CA ILE A 120 8.39 2.09 -8.30
C ILE A 120 8.65 1.89 -6.82
N GLY A 121 7.86 1.05 -6.16
CA GLY A 121 8.12 0.68 -4.78
C GLY A 121 9.47 -0.02 -4.62
N GLU A 122 9.82 -0.91 -5.56
CA GLU A 122 11.15 -1.54 -5.59
C GLU A 122 12.28 -0.51 -5.78
N LEU A 123 12.11 0.45 -6.69
CA LEU A 123 13.08 1.53 -6.91
C LEU A 123 13.22 2.42 -5.67
N ALA A 124 12.12 2.72 -4.99
CA ALA A 124 12.11 3.50 -3.77
C ALA A 124 12.83 2.78 -2.62
N ASP A 125 12.59 1.48 -2.46
CA ASP A 125 13.28 0.64 -1.47
C ASP A 125 14.79 0.55 -1.75
N ARG A 126 15.18 0.57 -3.03
CA ARG A 126 16.58 0.67 -3.48
C ARG A 126 17.21 2.05 -3.27
N GLY A 127 16.47 3.01 -2.73
CA GLY A 127 16.99 4.31 -2.35
C GLY A 127 17.11 5.32 -3.50
N TRP A 128 16.46 5.07 -4.65
CA TRP A 128 16.48 5.99 -5.80
C TRP A 128 15.84 7.36 -5.51
N GLY A 129 15.15 7.54 -4.37
CA GLY A 129 14.63 8.82 -3.89
C GLY A 129 15.40 9.44 -2.72
N LYS A 130 16.49 8.83 -2.26
CA LYS A 130 17.27 9.30 -1.08
C LYS A 130 18.56 10.02 -1.46
N THR A 131 18.92 10.01 -2.74
CA THR A 131 20.00 10.79 -3.34
C THR A 131 19.45 12.15 -3.77
N ALA A 132 19.09 12.98 -2.79
CA ALA A 132 19.05 14.42 -3.01
C ALA A 132 20.50 14.90 -2.92
N PHE A 133 21.12 15.12 -4.08
CA PHE A 133 22.39 15.80 -4.36
C PHE A 133 23.50 15.74 -3.28
#